data_AF-A0A4S0N4M9-F1
#
_entry.id   AF-A0A4S0N4M9-F1
#
_cell.length_a   1.000
_cell.length_b   1.000
_cell.length_c   1.000
_cell.angle_alpha   90.00
_cell.angle_beta   90.00
_cell.angle_gamma   90.00
#
_symmetry.space_group_name_H-M   'P 1'
#
loop_
_entity.id
_entity.type
_entity.pdbx_description
1 polymer ?
#
loop_
_entity_poly.entity_id
_entity_poly.type
_entity_poly.pdbx_seq_one_letter_code
_entity_poly.pdbx_strand_id
1 'polypeptide(L)'
;SAEACELLDLFDVIRGAASGPNGGAVGAFILSMTRSCDDLLAVYLLGQYSGMATALDGSGTIGLRVVPLFETIADLRAAPDILDRLLAVSIVRRSLRDFSNRQEVMLGYSDSNKDGGFLASNWELNKTQRRIHALGQKRKIKI
;
A
#
# COMPACT_ATOMS: atom_id res chain seq x y z
N SER A 1 -22.11 9.48 0.43
CA SER A 1 -22.02 10.91 0.71
C SER A 1 -21.23 11.58 -0.42
N ALA A 2 -21.06 12.91 -0.40
CA ALA A 2 -20.27 13.60 -1.42
C ALA A 2 -18.81 13.10 -1.43
N GLU A 3 -18.23 12.88 -0.25
CA GLU A 3 -16.85 12.39 -0.09
C GLU A 3 -16.69 10.96 -0.62
N ALA A 4 -17.71 10.12 -0.46
CA ALA A 4 -17.69 8.77 -1.01
C ALA A 4 -17.72 8.79 -2.56
N CYS A 5 -18.53 9.68 -3.16
CA CYS A 5 -18.55 9.84 -4.61
C CYS A 5 -17.20 10.34 -5.13
N GLU A 6 -16.64 11.36 -4.49
CA GLU A 6 -15.32 11.92 -4.85
C GLU A 6 -14.22 10.83 -4.83
N LEU A 7 -14.23 9.95 -3.82
CA LEU A 7 -13.30 8.83 -3.76
C LEU A 7 -13.52 7.86 -4.93
N LEU A 8 -14.75 7.48 -5.24
CA LEU A 8 -15.04 6.56 -6.36
C LEU A 8 -14.65 7.18 -7.71
N ASP A 9 -14.93 8.47 -7.91
CA ASP A 9 -14.55 9.23 -9.10
C ASP A 9 -13.02 9.24 -9.27
N LEU A 10 -12.26 9.35 -8.18
CA LEU A 10 -10.79 9.23 -8.22
C LEU A 10 -10.35 7.86 -8.77
N PHE A 11 -10.97 6.76 -8.33
CA PHE A 11 -10.63 5.43 -8.86
C PHE A 11 -11.01 5.30 -10.35
N ASP A 12 -12.10 5.91 -10.79
CA ASP A 12 -12.46 5.95 -12.22
C ASP A 12 -11.42 6.72 -13.05
N VAL A 13 -10.91 7.85 -12.52
CA VAL A 13 -9.81 8.60 -13.14
C VAL A 13 -8.54 7.75 -13.22
N ILE A 14 -8.17 7.05 -12.15
CA ILE A 14 -7.00 6.17 -12.13
C ILE A 14 -7.15 5.05 -13.18
N ARG A 15 -8.32 4.41 -13.28
CA ARG A 15 -8.59 3.37 -14.30
C ARG A 15 -8.45 3.94 -15.70
N GLY A 16 -9.05 5.11 -15.93
CA GLY A 16 -9.00 5.80 -17.23
C GLY A 16 -7.56 6.12 -17.64
N ALA A 17 -6.75 6.62 -16.71
CA ALA A 17 -5.34 6.91 -16.94
C ALA A 17 -4.53 5.63 -17.26
N ALA A 18 -4.75 4.54 -16.51
CA ALA A 18 -4.05 3.27 -16.72
C ALA A 18 -4.39 2.60 -18.07
N SER A 19 -5.63 2.79 -18.55
CA SER A 19 -6.10 2.21 -19.82
C SER A 19 -5.82 3.09 -21.04
N GLY A 20 -5.36 4.32 -20.83
CA GLY A 20 -5.14 5.32 -21.89
C GLY A 20 -3.79 5.18 -22.61
N PRO A 21 -3.51 6.05 -23.61
CA PRO A 21 -2.27 6.03 -24.40
C PRO A 21 -1.01 6.21 -23.54
N ASN A 22 -1.15 6.87 -22.39
CA ASN A 22 -0.09 7.09 -21.39
C ASN A 22 -0.37 6.26 -20.14
N GLY A 23 -0.48 4.93 -20.27
CA GLY A 23 -0.82 4.00 -19.16
C GLY A 23 0.09 4.05 -17.93
N GLY A 24 1.22 4.78 -17.99
CA GLY A 24 2.12 5.06 -16.86
C GLY A 24 1.96 6.44 -16.22
N ALA A 25 0.91 7.20 -16.55
CA ALA A 25 0.70 8.55 -16.02
C ALA A 25 0.44 8.59 -14.51
N VAL A 26 -0.13 7.51 -13.97
CA VAL A 26 -0.33 7.32 -12.53
C VAL A 26 0.61 6.23 -12.05
N GLY A 27 1.41 6.54 -11.03
CA GLY A 27 2.35 5.60 -10.42
C GLY A 27 1.71 4.73 -9.34
N ALA A 28 1.92 5.12 -8.09
CA ALA A 28 1.40 4.42 -6.92
C ALA A 28 0.25 5.18 -6.26
N PHE A 29 -0.73 4.45 -5.74
CA PHE A 29 -1.71 4.96 -4.80
C PHE A 29 -1.13 4.88 -3.38
N ILE A 30 -0.82 6.04 -2.80
CA ILE A 30 -0.28 6.12 -1.44
C ILE A 30 -1.43 6.28 -0.46
N LEU A 31 -1.57 5.33 0.47
CA LEU A 31 -2.58 5.41 1.53
C LEU A 31 -1.95 6.04 2.78
N SER A 32 -2.24 7.32 3.01
CA SER A 32 -1.89 8.03 4.24
C SER A 32 -2.56 7.42 5.48
N MET A 33 -1.95 7.65 6.64
CA MET A 33 -2.48 7.19 7.94
C MET A 33 -2.84 5.69 7.98
N THR A 34 -2.01 4.83 7.37
CA THR A 34 -2.26 3.38 7.36
C THR A 34 -2.04 2.80 8.76
N ARG A 35 -3.09 2.20 9.35
CA ARG A 35 -3.08 1.64 10.72
C ARG A 35 -3.35 0.15 10.78
N SER A 36 -3.90 -0.42 9.72
CA SER A 36 -4.29 -1.83 9.68
C SER A 36 -4.09 -2.47 8.31
N CYS A 37 -4.13 -3.80 8.27
CA CYS A 37 -4.18 -4.54 7.01
C CYS A 37 -5.50 -4.28 6.27
N ASP A 38 -6.59 -4.06 7.00
CA ASP A 38 -7.92 -3.86 6.43
C ASP A 38 -8.00 -2.54 5.67
N ASP A 39 -7.27 -1.50 6.12
CA ASP A 39 -7.18 -0.21 5.41
C ASP A 39 -6.63 -0.41 3.98
N LEU A 40 -5.59 -1.24 3.85
CA LEU A 40 -4.97 -1.54 2.56
C LEU A 40 -5.86 -2.46 1.72
N LEU A 41 -6.48 -3.47 2.34
CA LEU A 41 -7.42 -4.36 1.65
C LEU A 41 -8.66 -3.60 1.15
N ALA A 42 -9.10 -2.56 1.85
CA ALA A 42 -10.17 -1.69 1.38
C ALA A 42 -9.78 -0.98 0.06
N VAL A 43 -8.53 -0.54 -0.10
CA VAL A 43 -8.04 0.03 -1.37
C VAL A 43 -8.02 -1.01 -2.49
N TYR A 44 -7.57 -2.24 -2.20
CA TYR A 44 -7.63 -3.34 -3.18
C TYR A 44 -9.08 -3.66 -3.59
N LEU A 45 -10.01 -3.64 -2.63
CA LEU A 45 -11.43 -3.88 -2.87
C LEU A 45 -12.04 -2.77 -3.73
N LEU A 46 -11.72 -1.50 -3.46
CA LEU A 46 -12.14 -0.38 -4.29
C LEU A 46 -11.59 -0.51 -5.71
N GLY A 47 -10.30 -0.86 -5.87
CA GLY A 47 -9.72 -1.13 -7.18
C GLY A 47 -10.46 -2.25 -7.93
N GLN A 48 -10.91 -3.30 -7.22
CA GLN A 48 -11.74 -4.35 -7.80
C GLN A 48 -13.10 -3.81 -8.28
N TYR A 49 -13.82 -3.08 -7.44
CA TYR A 49 -15.13 -2.51 -7.80
C TYR A 49 -15.06 -1.46 -8.90
N SER A 50 -13.95 -0.73 -8.99
CA SER A 50 -13.72 0.25 -10.05
C SER A 50 -13.26 -0.38 -11.36
N GLY A 51 -13.19 -1.72 -11.47
CA GLY A 51 -12.87 -2.41 -12.72
C GLY A 51 -11.38 -2.47 -13.05
N MET A 52 -10.50 -2.35 -12.06
CA MET A 52 -9.06 -2.58 -12.23
C MET A 52 -8.66 -4.05 -12.02
N ALA A 53 -9.63 -4.92 -11.74
CA ALA A 53 -9.40 -6.35 -11.59
C ALA A 53 -9.32 -7.06 -12.95
N THR A 54 -8.37 -7.98 -13.10
CA THR A 54 -8.24 -8.82 -14.30
C THR A 54 -9.26 -9.97 -14.33
N ALA A 55 -9.88 -10.30 -13.20
CA ALA A 55 -11.00 -11.25 -13.10
C ALA A 55 -11.94 -10.88 -11.94
N LEU A 56 -13.24 -11.14 -12.09
CA LEU A 56 -14.28 -10.78 -11.12
C LEU A 56 -14.51 -11.82 -10.01
N ASP A 57 -14.06 -13.06 -10.23
CA ASP A 57 -14.20 -14.20 -9.31
C ASP A 57 -13.16 -14.21 -8.17
N GLY A 58 -12.32 -13.17 -8.08
CA GLY A 58 -11.24 -13.07 -7.10
C GLY A 58 -10.00 -13.92 -7.42
N SER A 59 -9.95 -14.57 -8.59
CA SER A 59 -8.76 -15.32 -9.05
C SER A 59 -7.70 -14.44 -9.70
N GLY A 60 -8.09 -13.24 -10.14
CA GLY A 60 -7.24 -12.30 -10.86
C GLY A 60 -6.26 -11.52 -9.98
N THR A 61 -5.84 -10.38 -10.52
CA THR A 61 -4.97 -9.35 -9.94
C THR A 61 -5.67 -8.00 -9.99
N ILE A 62 -5.19 -7.06 -9.18
CA ILE A 62 -5.63 -5.67 -9.18
C ILE A 62 -4.51 -4.82 -9.78
N GLY A 63 -4.81 -4.14 -10.90
CA GLY A 63 -3.89 -3.27 -11.63
C GLY A 63 -3.60 -1.94 -10.93
N LEU A 64 -3.38 -1.96 -9.62
CA LEU A 64 -3.10 -0.78 -8.81
C LEU A 64 -1.94 -1.07 -7.86
N ARG A 65 -0.91 -0.22 -7.89
CA ARG A 65 0.20 -0.27 -6.93
C ARG A 65 -0.20 0.47 -5.65
N VAL A 66 -0.53 -0.27 -4.60
CA VAL A 66 -0.90 0.29 -3.29
C VAL A 66 0.34 0.40 -2.40
N VAL A 67 0.60 1.59 -1.88
CA VAL A 67 1.75 1.91 -1.03
C VAL A 67 1.24 2.41 0.33
N PRO A 68 1.46 1.67 1.42
CA PRO A 68 1.13 2.18 2.75
C PRO A 68 2.10 3.30 3.13
N LEU A 69 1.55 4.34 3.76
CA LEU A 69 2.31 5.37 4.44
C LEU A 69 2.09 5.24 5.96
N PHE A 70 3.14 4.84 6.66
CA PHE A 70 3.17 4.73 8.13
C PHE A 70 3.78 5.99 8.73
N GLU A 71 3.01 6.74 9.53
CA GLU A 71 3.34 8.12 9.89
C GLU A 71 3.68 8.30 11.38
N THR A 72 2.99 7.58 12.27
CA THR A 72 3.22 7.67 13.72
C THR A 72 4.18 6.60 14.23
N ILE A 73 4.69 6.76 15.46
CA ILE A 73 5.57 5.75 16.07
C ILE A 73 4.85 4.42 16.26
N ALA A 74 3.55 4.47 16.61
CA ALA A 74 2.74 3.27 16.75
C ALA A 74 2.60 2.53 15.40
N ASP A 75 2.35 3.28 14.32
CA ASP A 75 2.21 2.73 12.98
C ASP A 75 3.52 2.11 12.49
N LEU A 76 4.65 2.78 12.70
CA LEU A 76 5.98 2.26 12.36
C LEU A 76 6.27 0.92 13.06
N ARG A 77 5.90 0.81 14.34
CA ARG A 77 6.08 -0.43 15.12
C ARG A 77 5.18 -1.56 14.62
N ALA A 78 3.96 -1.25 14.19
CA ALA A 78 2.98 -2.20 13.67
C ALA A 78 3.21 -2.58 12.19
N ALA A 79 3.93 -1.73 11.43
CA ALA A 79 4.13 -1.87 10.00
C ALA A 79 4.59 -3.27 9.54
N PRO A 80 5.58 -3.93 10.18
CA PRO A 80 6.00 -5.27 9.76
C PRO A 80 4.87 -6.31 9.86
N ASP A 81 4.05 -6.25 10.91
CA ASP A 81 2.96 -7.21 11.10
C ASP A 81 1.80 -6.94 10.14
N ILE A 82 1.49 -5.66 9.89
CA ILE A 82 0.50 -5.23 8.89
C ILE A 82 0.90 -5.74 7.50
N LEU A 83 2.16 -5.53 7.11
CA LEU A 83 2.68 -6.00 5.83
C LEU A 83 2.72 -7.53 5.77
N ASP A 84 3.11 -8.23 6.83
CA ASP A 84 3.15 -9.70 6.83
C ASP A 84 1.76 -10.31 6.58
N ARG A 85 0.71 -9.72 7.19
CA ARG A 85 -0.69 -10.10 6.97
C ARG A 85 -1.13 -9.78 5.53
N LEU A 86 -0.86 -8.57 5.06
CA LEU A 86 -1.22 -8.15 3.71
C LEU A 86 -0.60 -9.07 2.64
N LEU A 87 0.70 -9.36 2.77
CA LEU A 87 1.45 -10.19 1.83
C LEU A 87 1.07 -11.69 1.90
N ALA A 88 0.31 -12.10 2.92
CA ALA A 88 -0.28 -13.43 3.00
C ALA A 88 -1.57 -13.57 2.18
N VAL A 89 -2.21 -12.45 1.80
CA VAL A 89 -3.44 -12.46 1.01
C VAL A 89 -3.13 -12.80 -0.45
N SER A 90 -3.83 -13.78 -1.00
CA SER A 90 -3.54 -14.33 -2.33
C SER A 90 -3.69 -13.32 -3.46
N ILE A 91 -4.73 -12.48 -3.43
CA ILE A 91 -4.94 -11.46 -4.48
C ILE A 91 -3.82 -10.43 -4.48
N VAL A 92 -3.41 -9.95 -3.30
CA VAL A 92 -2.26 -9.05 -3.15
C VAL A 92 -0.99 -9.71 -3.69
N ARG A 93 -0.72 -10.95 -3.26
CA ARG A 93 0.49 -11.68 -3.65
C ARG A 93 0.60 -11.86 -5.16
N ARG A 94 -0.53 -12.09 -5.85
CA ARG A 94 -0.58 -12.18 -7.32
C ARG A 94 -0.39 -10.80 -7.95
N SER A 95 -1.10 -9.76 -7.50
CA SER A 95 -0.98 -8.39 -8.01
C SER A 95 0.46 -7.86 -7.93
N LEU A 96 1.22 -8.21 -6.89
CA LEU A 96 2.64 -7.81 -6.79
C LEU A 96 3.51 -8.38 -7.93
N ARG A 97 3.15 -9.54 -8.51
CA ARG A 97 3.92 -10.13 -9.63
C ARG A 97 3.83 -9.24 -10.87
N ASP A 98 2.70 -8.59 -11.09
CA ASP A 98 2.50 -7.62 -12.17
C ASP A 98 3.43 -6.40 -12.01
N PHE A 99 3.84 -6.11 -10.77
CA PHE A 99 4.75 -5.03 -10.41
C PHE A 99 6.17 -5.53 -10.07
N SER A 100 6.69 -6.51 -10.82
CA SER A 100 8.04 -7.05 -10.66
C SER A 100 8.32 -7.65 -9.28
N ASN A 101 7.29 -8.17 -8.61
CA ASN A 101 7.36 -8.77 -7.27
C ASN A 101 7.95 -7.80 -6.22
N ARG A 102 7.56 -6.51 -6.32
CA ARG A 102 8.00 -5.43 -5.45
C ARG A 102 6.84 -4.83 -4.66
N GLN A 103 7.03 -4.67 -3.36
CA GLN A 103 6.12 -3.91 -2.49
C GLN A 103 6.85 -2.64 -2.06
N GLU A 104 6.36 -1.48 -2.48
CA GLU A 104 6.87 -0.19 -2.00
C GLU A 104 6.18 0.16 -0.68
N VAL A 105 6.93 0.79 0.23
CA VAL A 105 6.43 1.23 1.55
C VAL A 105 6.96 2.63 1.79
N MET A 106 6.08 3.56 2.15
CA MET A 106 6.46 4.91 2.51
C MET A 106 6.49 5.04 4.04
N LEU A 107 7.54 5.67 4.56
CA LEU A 107 7.72 5.90 6.00
C LEU A 107 7.74 7.41 6.26
N GLY A 108 6.79 7.90 7.05
CA GLY A 108 6.61 9.30 7.38
C GLY A 108 7.55 9.73 8.51
N TYR A 109 8.47 10.65 8.22
CA TYR A 109 9.42 11.18 9.20
C TYR A 109 8.86 12.33 10.04
N SER A 110 8.17 13.28 9.39
CA SER A 110 7.75 14.56 10.02
C SER A 110 6.69 14.38 11.09
N ASP A 111 5.71 13.53 10.85
CA ASP A 111 4.62 13.30 11.82
C ASP A 111 5.07 12.42 12.98
N SER A 112 5.98 11.47 12.76
CA SER A 112 6.67 10.76 13.86
C SER A 112 7.46 11.73 14.74
N ASN A 113 8.11 12.74 14.14
CA ASN A 113 8.88 13.75 14.88
C ASN A 113 8.00 14.60 15.82
N LYS A 114 6.75 14.86 15.44
CA LYS A 114 5.75 15.51 16.31
C LYS A 114 5.30 14.61 17.46
N ASP A 115 5.34 13.29 17.27
CA ASP A 115 4.80 12.29 18.19
C ASP A 115 5.79 11.87 19.29
N GLY A 116 7.10 11.78 18.97
CA GLY A 116 8.12 11.36 19.95
C GLY A 116 9.47 12.08 19.89
N GLY A 117 9.59 13.13 19.08
CA GLY A 117 10.83 13.89 18.90
C GLY A 117 11.85 13.22 17.96
N PHE A 118 12.90 13.98 17.62
CA PHE A 118 13.81 13.68 16.50
C PHE A 118 14.54 12.35 16.63
N LEU A 119 15.10 12.08 17.82
CA LEU A 119 15.91 10.89 18.07
C LEU A 119 15.06 9.63 18.08
N ALA A 120 13.90 9.66 18.75
CA ALA A 120 13.00 8.51 18.82
C ALA A 120 12.46 8.16 17.43
N SER A 121 12.08 9.17 16.64
CA SER A 121 11.56 8.99 15.29
C SER A 121 12.57 8.35 14.36
N ASN A 122 13.80 8.86 14.32
CA ASN A 122 14.87 8.28 13.50
C ASN A 122 15.22 6.86 13.94
N TRP A 123 15.23 6.59 15.25
CA TRP A 123 15.50 5.26 15.79
C TRP A 123 14.42 4.25 15.39
N GLU A 124 13.14 4.61 15.54
CA GLU A 124 12.02 3.74 15.17
C GLU A 124 11.94 3.54 13.65
N LEU A 125 12.22 4.57 12.84
CA LEU A 125 12.36 4.41 11.39
C LEU A 125 13.44 3.41 11.02
N ASN A 126 14.64 3.51 11.62
CA ASN A 126 15.73 2.58 11.33
C ASN A 126 15.35 1.13 11.70
N LYS A 127 14.75 0.92 12.88
CA LYS A 127 14.27 -0.41 13.29
C LYS A 127 13.22 -0.95 12.32
N THR A 128 12.27 -0.10 11.93
CA THR A 128 11.15 -0.47 11.06
C THR A 128 11.68 -0.88 9.69
N GLN A 129 12.59 -0.11 9.09
CA GLN A 129 13.24 -0.46 7.83
C GLN A 129 13.93 -1.82 7.89
N ARG A 130 14.69 -2.10 8.95
CA ARG A 130 15.37 -3.41 9.12
C ARG A 130 14.38 -4.56 9.23
N ARG A 131 13.29 -4.38 9.99
CA ARG A 131 12.25 -5.39 10.18
C ARG A 131 11.49 -5.67 8.89
N ILE A 132 11.11 -4.63 8.17
CA ILE A 132 10.44 -4.72 6.87
C ILE A 132 11.36 -5.39 5.83
N HIS A 133 12.65 -5.04 5.81
CA HIS A 133 13.62 -5.69 4.92
C HIS A 133 13.73 -7.19 5.21
N ALA A 134 13.85 -7.59 6.47
CA ALA A 134 13.88 -9.00 6.88
C ALA A 134 12.58 -9.74 6.50
N LEU A 135 11.42 -9.08 6.63
CA LEU A 135 10.14 -9.61 6.15
C LEU A 135 10.15 -9.85 4.64
N GLY A 136 10.65 -8.89 3.85
CA GLY A 136 10.80 -9.02 2.40
C GLY A 136 11.63 -10.24 2.03
N GLN A 137 12.77 -10.44 2.70
CA GLN A 137 13.60 -11.64 2.53
C GLN A 137 12.83 -12.93 2.85
N LYS A 138 12.15 -12.99 4.00
CA LYS A 138 11.34 -14.15 4.44
C LYS A 138 10.25 -14.50 3.43
N ARG A 139 9.54 -13.51 2.89
CA ARG A 139 8.42 -13.69 1.95
C ARG A 139 8.87 -13.81 0.47
N LYS A 140 10.18 -13.66 0.20
CA LYS A 140 10.76 -13.59 -1.15
C LYS A 140 10.11 -12.48 -2.00
N ILE A 141 9.98 -11.30 -1.41
CA ILE A 141 9.43 -10.09 -2.01
C ILE A 141 10.48 -8.99 -1.87
N LYS A 142 10.69 -8.22 -2.93
CA LYS A 142 11.56 -7.05 -2.85
C LYS A 142 10.79 -5.91 -2.21
N ILE A 143 11.24 -5.47 -1.04
CA ILE A 143 10.75 -4.28 -0.35
C ILE A 143 11.88 -3.26 -0.35
#